data_AF-A0A956J2F4-F1
#
_entry.id   AF-A0A956J2F4-F1
#
_cell.length_a   1.000
_cell.length_b   1.000
_cell.length_c   1.000
_cell.angle_alpha   90.00
_cell.angle_beta   90.00
_cell.angle_gamma   90.00
#
_symmetry.space_group_name_H-M   'P 1'
#
loop_
_entity.id
_entity.type
_entity.pdbx_description
1 polymer ?
#
loop_
_entity_poly.entity_id
_entity_poly.type
_entity_poly.pdbx_seq_one_letter_code
_entity_poly.pdbx_strand_id
1 'polypeptide(L)'
;MRLLLHAAPVGLLFCAFLAAACSPEKDLMADAKRQQDQGETDGAIATLEVLKTKHPDSEAAKQVPTLAETWLLEAADASRDPNVKRPRLQAALKWNPESGKAQLRLCQLLVDEKKIEEAKSCLDKDLQGKAPEPELEKRIRTALAEVENAATLGERERLAKSNRPQHWKALIERFPQSDQAKEAKAKLKRLESLCDDLPRFGDEARAEFKRQQTDFKKDIDKALAEKVEGLRVDLLEGLGRAAARRASELKELAGQVADHRLKPGEEKAQQILRKALLLQSDSLADLADALERDAIENLDSYQRGAEGVLKRWLGGIERETKSVEKLLEDSKTACAPEDSSPTDAKP
;
A
#
# COMPACT_ATOMS: atom_id res chain seq x y z
N MET A 1 53.30 92.93 51.95
CA MET A 1 52.80 93.50 50.69
C MET A 1 51.92 92.44 50.02
N ARG A 2 50.60 92.69 50.03
CA ARG A 2 49.46 92.09 49.27
C ARG A 2 49.39 90.54 49.11
N LEU A 3 48.43 89.81 49.72
CA LEU A 3 46.98 89.62 49.38
C LEU A 3 46.81 89.02 47.95
N LEU A 4 46.07 87.95 47.63
CA LEU A 4 44.86 87.26 48.13
C LEU A 4 44.89 85.77 47.70
N LEU A 5 44.38 84.79 48.47
CA LEU A 5 43.00 84.25 48.47
C LEU A 5 42.40 83.95 47.08
N HIS A 6 41.97 82.70 46.83
CA HIS A 6 40.72 82.23 46.17
C HIS A 6 40.88 80.70 45.96
N ALA A 7 40.24 79.86 46.78
CA ALA A 7 38.86 79.36 46.66
C ALA A 7 38.67 78.36 45.50
N ALA A 8 38.37 77.10 45.87
CA ALA A 8 38.06 75.99 45.00
C ALA A 8 36.83 76.23 44.09
N PRO A 9 36.70 75.42 43.04
CA PRO A 9 35.45 74.67 42.94
C PRO A 9 35.72 73.16 42.84
N VAL A 10 35.13 72.47 43.80
CA VAL A 10 34.73 71.07 43.71
C VAL A 10 33.79 70.96 42.52
N GLY A 11 34.33 70.53 41.37
CA GLY A 11 33.61 70.34 40.12
C GLY A 11 33.46 68.86 39.81
N LEU A 12 32.30 68.32 40.21
CA LEU A 12 31.53 67.27 39.56
C LEU A 12 32.25 66.22 38.67
N LEU A 13 32.11 64.96 39.11
CA LEU A 13 31.55 63.88 38.28
C LEU A 13 32.10 63.75 36.85
N PHE A 14 33.23 63.08 36.73
CA PHE A 14 33.41 62.11 35.66
C PHE A 14 33.88 60.79 36.27
N CYS A 15 33.02 60.22 37.12
CA CYS A 15 32.95 58.76 37.17
C CYS A 15 32.55 58.33 35.77
N ALA A 16 33.54 58.02 34.95
CA ALA A 16 33.42 57.03 33.91
C ALA A 16 33.12 55.69 34.60
N PHE A 17 31.92 55.57 35.18
CA PHE A 17 31.20 54.33 35.15
C PHE A 17 31.04 54.04 33.66
N LEU A 18 31.97 53.24 33.15
CA LEU A 18 31.67 52.22 32.16
C LEU A 18 30.36 51.58 32.62
N ALA A 19 29.25 52.14 32.17
CA ALA A 19 28.01 51.44 32.07
C ALA A 19 28.33 50.29 31.12
N ALA A 20 28.74 49.16 31.71
CA ALA A 20 28.37 47.86 31.22
C ALA A 20 26.84 47.84 31.19
N ALA A 21 26.28 48.55 30.22
CA ALA A 21 24.93 48.35 29.77
C ALA A 21 24.98 46.97 29.12
N CYS A 22 24.76 45.93 29.94
CA CYS A 22 24.19 44.70 29.45
C CYS A 22 22.92 45.12 28.73
N SER A 23 23.00 45.23 27.41
CA SER A 23 21.82 45.54 26.64
C SER A 23 20.92 44.29 26.73
N PRO A 24 19.65 44.42 27.16
CA PRO A 24 18.78 43.26 27.39
C PRO A 24 18.70 42.31 26.19
N GLU A 25 18.88 42.82 24.96
CA GLU A 25 18.96 41.97 23.78
C GLU A 25 20.18 41.02 23.73
N LYS A 26 21.33 41.44 24.27
CA LYS A 26 22.55 40.60 24.33
C LYS A 26 22.41 39.50 25.36
N ASP A 27 21.77 39.79 26.50
CA ASP A 27 21.52 38.80 27.54
C ASP A 27 20.54 37.73 27.05
N LEU A 28 19.45 38.11 26.37
CA LEU A 28 18.51 37.18 25.76
C LEU A 28 19.17 36.30 24.68
N MET A 29 20.03 36.88 23.84
CA MET A 29 20.77 36.12 22.83
C MET A 29 21.78 35.14 23.46
N ALA A 30 22.46 35.56 24.53
CA ALA A 30 23.39 34.70 25.26
C ALA A 30 22.66 33.56 25.98
N ASP A 31 21.48 33.81 26.53
CA ASP A 31 20.64 32.81 27.19
C ASP A 31 20.10 31.79 26.18
N ALA A 32 19.60 32.25 25.03
CA ALA A 32 19.13 31.37 23.95
C ALA A 32 20.25 30.43 23.46
N LYS A 33 21.46 30.96 23.26
CA LYS A 33 22.63 30.15 22.87
C LYS A 33 23.00 29.12 23.94
N ARG A 34 22.98 29.52 25.21
CA ARG A 34 23.28 28.61 26.34
C ARG A 34 22.27 27.45 26.41
N GLN A 35 20.98 27.75 26.24
CA GLN A 35 19.93 26.72 26.19
C GLN A 35 20.15 25.76 25.01
N GLN A 36 20.49 26.29 23.83
CA GLN A 36 20.82 25.45 22.67
C GLN A 36 22.04 24.56 22.92
N ASP A 37 23.12 25.10 23.51
CA ASP A 37 24.33 24.34 23.85
C ASP A 37 24.06 23.22 24.88
N GLN A 38 23.00 23.38 25.69
CA GLN A 38 22.52 22.38 26.64
C GLN A 38 21.54 21.36 26.02
N GLY A 39 21.21 21.49 24.74
CA GLY A 39 20.25 20.64 24.02
C GLY A 39 18.78 21.02 24.26
N GLU A 40 18.51 22.16 24.91
CA GLU A 40 17.18 22.68 25.19
C GLU A 40 16.65 23.53 24.03
N THR A 41 16.58 22.95 22.82
CA THR A 41 16.23 23.70 21.60
C THR A 41 14.87 24.40 21.70
N ASP A 42 13.86 23.77 22.29
CA ASP A 42 12.53 24.39 22.40
C ASP A 42 12.56 25.63 23.32
N GLY A 43 13.35 25.59 24.39
CA GLY A 43 13.61 26.74 25.27
C GLY A 43 14.36 27.84 24.54
N ALA A 44 15.43 27.47 23.82
CA ALA A 44 16.24 28.39 23.03
C ALA A 44 15.38 29.15 21.99
N ILE A 45 14.49 28.44 21.28
CA ILE A 45 13.57 29.02 20.30
C ILE A 45 12.57 29.97 20.96
N ALA A 46 12.02 29.63 22.13
CA ALA A 46 11.13 30.52 22.87
C ALA A 46 11.84 31.82 23.28
N THR A 47 13.10 31.72 23.73
CA THR A 47 13.93 32.89 24.08
C THR A 47 14.22 33.77 22.85
N LEU A 48 14.49 33.16 21.69
CA LEU A 48 14.63 33.87 20.41
C LEU A 48 13.33 34.58 19.99
N GLU A 49 12.17 33.98 20.22
CA GLU A 49 10.88 34.61 19.94
C GLU A 49 10.64 35.84 20.82
N VAL A 50 10.94 35.75 22.13
CA VAL A 50 10.90 36.89 23.04
C VAL A 50 11.82 38.01 22.57
N LEU A 51 13.04 37.68 22.15
CA LEU A 51 14.00 38.65 21.61
C LEU A 51 13.46 39.37 20.38
N LYS A 52 12.91 38.64 19.39
CA LYS A 52 12.34 39.22 18.17
C LYS A 52 11.12 40.10 18.47
N THR A 53 10.27 39.71 19.42
CA THR A 53 9.07 40.47 19.77
C THR A 53 9.39 41.74 20.56
N LYS A 54 10.30 41.66 21.54
CA LYS A 54 10.61 42.80 22.42
C LYS A 54 11.62 43.77 21.82
N HIS A 55 12.48 43.31 20.92
CA HIS A 55 13.58 44.09 20.35
C HIS A 55 13.69 43.93 18.82
N PRO A 56 12.61 44.17 18.05
CA PRO A 56 12.55 43.82 16.62
C PRO A 56 13.61 44.52 15.75
N ASP A 57 14.02 45.73 16.13
CA ASP A 57 14.98 46.54 15.36
C ASP A 57 16.44 46.29 15.74
N SER A 58 16.71 45.42 16.73
CA SER A 58 18.07 45.13 17.18
C SER A 58 18.87 44.31 16.15
N GLU A 59 20.18 44.51 16.11
CA GLU A 59 21.08 43.66 15.29
C GLU A 59 21.03 42.18 15.71
N ALA A 60 20.70 41.92 16.97
CA ALA A 60 20.46 40.57 17.47
C ALA A 60 19.19 39.97 16.87
N ALA A 61 18.09 40.72 16.82
CA ALA A 61 16.82 40.27 16.23
C ALA A 61 16.91 39.96 14.73
N LYS A 62 17.78 40.66 13.98
CA LYS A 62 18.03 40.37 12.56
C LYS A 62 18.61 38.96 12.32
N GLN A 63 19.35 38.42 13.29
CA GLN A 63 19.98 37.09 13.19
C GLN A 63 19.04 35.95 13.64
N VAL A 64 17.97 36.28 14.38
CA VAL A 64 17.04 35.32 14.98
C VAL A 64 16.45 34.34 13.95
N PRO A 65 15.93 34.77 12.77
CA PRO A 65 15.37 33.83 11.81
C PRO A 65 16.35 32.76 11.34
N THR A 66 17.60 33.15 11.06
CA THR A 66 18.65 32.22 10.60
C THR A 66 19.10 31.26 11.70
N LEU A 67 19.24 31.75 12.94
CA LEU A 67 19.59 30.92 14.09
C LEU A 67 18.46 29.93 14.43
N ALA A 68 17.23 30.41 14.47
CA ALA A 68 16.06 29.58 14.74
C ALA A 68 15.90 28.47 13.68
N GLU A 69 16.03 28.82 12.39
CA GLU A 69 16.03 27.83 11.32
C GLU A 69 17.11 26.78 11.55
N THR A 70 18.37 27.20 11.76
CA THR A 70 19.51 26.29 11.89
C THR A 70 19.34 25.33 13.06
N TRP A 71 18.97 25.82 14.25
CA TRP A 71 18.78 24.99 15.43
C TRP A 71 17.60 24.03 15.29
N LEU A 72 16.50 24.45 14.65
CA LEU A 72 15.37 23.58 14.37
C LEU A 72 15.72 22.49 13.36
N LEU A 73 16.54 22.80 12.34
CA LEU A 73 17.04 21.80 11.39
C LEU A 73 17.96 20.79 12.07
N GLU A 74 18.90 21.24 12.89
CA GLU A 74 19.79 20.35 13.66
C GLU A 74 19.01 19.44 14.61
N ALA A 75 18.04 19.99 15.34
CA ALA A 75 17.18 19.22 16.23
C ALA A 75 16.26 18.25 15.47
N ALA A 76 15.81 18.59 14.26
CA ALA A 76 15.08 17.68 13.40
C ALA A 76 15.99 16.53 12.92
N ASP A 77 17.18 16.84 12.42
CA ASP A 77 18.14 15.86 11.89
C ASP A 77 18.62 14.88 12.98
N ALA A 78 18.70 15.31 14.24
CA ALA A 78 19.04 14.47 15.39
C ALA A 78 17.94 13.46 15.80
N SER A 79 16.69 13.68 15.41
CA SER A 79 15.57 12.79 15.77
C SER A 79 15.35 11.70 14.72
N ARG A 80 14.91 10.51 15.15
CA ARG A 80 14.40 9.47 14.22
C ARG A 80 12.88 9.39 14.18
N ASP A 81 12.19 10.07 15.10
CA ASP A 81 10.73 10.05 15.19
C ASP A 81 10.10 11.08 14.22
N PRO A 82 9.30 10.65 13.23
CA PRO A 82 8.57 11.55 12.34
C PRO A 82 7.67 12.56 13.08
N ASN A 83 7.10 12.18 14.22
CA ASN A 83 6.23 13.04 15.01
C ASN A 83 6.98 14.21 15.66
N VAL A 84 8.30 14.08 15.83
CA VAL A 84 9.18 15.14 16.34
C VAL A 84 9.83 15.90 15.18
N LYS A 85 10.23 15.21 14.12
CA LYS A 85 10.85 15.80 12.94
C LYS A 85 9.93 16.78 12.22
N ARG A 86 8.70 16.36 11.91
CA ARG A 86 7.78 17.15 11.08
C ARG A 86 7.46 18.52 11.71
N PRO A 87 7.08 18.63 13.00
CA PRO A 87 6.79 19.93 13.61
C PRO A 87 8.01 20.86 13.63
N ARG A 88 9.22 20.33 13.84
CA ARG A 88 10.47 21.12 13.85
C ARG A 88 10.78 21.70 12.47
N LEU A 89 10.66 20.89 11.42
CA LEU A 89 10.87 21.35 10.05
C LEU A 89 9.80 22.37 9.61
N GLN A 90 8.54 22.18 10.01
CA GLN A 90 7.47 23.16 9.79
C GLN A 90 7.73 24.47 10.56
N ALA A 91 8.23 24.39 11.80
CA ALA A 91 8.63 25.56 12.56
C ALA A 91 9.81 26.30 11.89
N ALA A 92 10.78 25.57 11.34
CA ALA A 92 11.89 26.18 10.59
C ALA A 92 11.38 26.97 9.37
N LEU A 93 10.38 26.45 8.64
CA LEU A 93 9.73 27.17 7.54
C LEU A 93 8.89 28.38 8.00
N LYS A 94 8.33 28.37 9.21
CA LYS A 94 7.68 29.56 9.78
C LYS A 94 8.68 30.68 10.05
N TRP A 95 9.88 30.31 10.49
CA TRP A 95 10.98 31.25 10.73
C TRP A 95 11.61 31.75 9.43
N ASN A 96 11.77 30.88 8.44
CA ASN A 96 12.28 31.21 7.11
C ASN A 96 11.47 30.51 6.00
N PRO A 97 10.45 31.17 5.43
CA PRO A 97 9.63 30.62 4.36
C PRO A 97 10.41 30.30 3.08
N GLU A 98 11.54 30.95 2.83
CA GLU A 98 12.36 30.74 1.62
C GLU A 98 13.42 29.64 1.81
N SER A 99 13.42 28.96 2.96
CA SER A 99 14.36 27.87 3.25
C SER A 99 14.09 26.64 2.39
N GLY A 100 14.88 26.47 1.34
CA GLY A 100 14.90 25.21 0.59
C GLY A 100 15.47 24.06 1.41
N LYS A 101 16.35 24.33 2.38
CA LYS A 101 16.91 23.30 3.29
C LYS A 101 15.85 22.64 4.15
N ALA A 102 14.96 23.45 4.74
CA ALA A 102 13.83 22.97 5.54
C ALA A 102 12.80 22.26 4.66
N GLN A 103 12.51 22.82 3.48
CA GLN A 103 11.58 22.20 2.52
C GLN A 103 12.08 20.83 2.04
N LEU A 104 13.36 20.70 1.66
CA LEU A 104 13.95 19.45 1.20
C LEU A 104 13.95 18.37 2.29
N ARG A 105 14.22 18.73 3.55
CA ARG A 105 14.11 17.79 4.68
C ARG A 105 12.67 17.33 4.90
N LEU A 106 11.67 18.19 4.67
CA LEU A 106 10.26 17.75 4.65
C LEU A 106 9.99 16.79 3.50
N CYS A 107 10.51 17.08 2.29
CA CYS A 107 10.36 16.16 1.15
C CYS A 107 11.02 14.81 1.42
N GLN A 108 12.21 14.78 2.03
CA GLN A 108 12.87 13.54 2.45
C GLN A 108 12.03 12.78 3.48
N LEU A 109 11.47 13.46 4.48
CA LEU A 109 10.59 12.83 5.46
C LEU A 109 9.38 12.15 4.81
N LEU A 110 8.79 12.78 3.78
CA LEU A 110 7.70 12.18 3.02
C LEU A 110 8.14 10.91 2.26
N VAL A 111 9.37 10.88 1.73
CA VAL A 111 9.96 9.67 1.15
C VAL A 111 10.13 8.58 2.21
N ASP A 112 10.67 8.91 3.37
CA ASP A 112 10.90 7.98 4.48
C ASP A 112 9.56 7.39 5.01
N GLU A 113 8.49 8.19 5.02
CA GLU A 113 7.13 7.78 5.37
C GLU A 113 6.38 7.08 4.22
N LYS A 114 7.05 6.84 3.08
CA LYS A 114 6.49 6.20 1.87
C LYS A 114 5.30 6.94 1.25
N LYS A 115 5.21 8.26 1.46
CA LYS A 115 4.19 9.14 0.89
C LYS A 115 4.66 9.71 -0.46
N ILE A 116 4.77 8.84 -1.45
CA ILE A 116 5.46 9.12 -2.73
C ILE A 116 4.88 10.30 -3.50
N GLU A 117 3.55 10.38 -3.63
CA GLU A 117 2.89 11.48 -4.36
C GLU A 117 3.01 12.82 -3.61
N GLU A 118 2.95 12.80 -2.27
CA GLU A 118 3.21 13.99 -1.46
C GLU A 118 4.66 14.45 -1.61
N ALA A 119 5.63 13.52 -1.62
CA ALA A 119 7.05 13.83 -1.82
C ALA A 119 7.35 14.44 -3.20
N LYS A 120 6.69 13.97 -4.26
CA LYS A 120 6.77 14.58 -5.61
C LYS A 120 6.26 16.00 -5.61
N SER A 121 5.05 16.21 -5.08
CA SER A 121 4.47 17.55 -4.99
C SER A 121 5.36 18.50 -4.19
N CYS A 122 5.96 17.99 -3.11
CA CYS A 122 6.92 18.75 -2.29
C CYS A 122 8.15 19.21 -3.10
N LEU A 123 8.73 18.33 -3.91
CA LEU A 123 9.91 18.65 -4.74
C LEU A 123 9.59 19.55 -5.93
N ASP A 124 8.44 19.34 -6.58
CA ASP A 124 8.14 19.99 -7.85
C ASP A 124 7.38 21.31 -7.68
N LYS A 125 6.59 21.46 -6.61
CA LYS A 125 5.79 22.66 -6.33
C LYS A 125 6.30 23.42 -5.13
N ASP A 126 6.42 22.74 -3.98
CA ASP A 126 6.69 23.44 -2.73
C ASP A 126 8.13 23.94 -2.64
N LEU A 127 9.07 23.31 -3.33
CA LEU A 127 10.47 23.76 -3.40
C LEU A 127 10.68 24.92 -4.39
N GLN A 128 9.73 25.18 -5.29
CA GLN A 128 9.92 26.16 -6.36
C GLN A 128 10.16 27.57 -5.79
N GLY A 129 11.25 28.21 -6.24
CA GLY A 129 11.62 29.57 -5.80
C GLY A 129 12.41 29.66 -4.49
N LYS A 130 12.58 28.56 -3.76
CA LYS A 130 13.35 28.52 -2.51
C LYS A 130 14.85 28.36 -2.75
N ALA A 131 15.66 28.66 -1.73
CA ALA A 131 17.12 28.57 -1.81
C ALA A 131 17.62 27.15 -2.18
N PRO A 132 18.52 26.99 -3.17
CA PRO A 132 18.90 25.68 -3.69
C PRO A 132 19.80 24.86 -2.74
N GLU A 133 19.60 23.54 -2.70
CA GLU A 133 20.51 22.57 -2.06
C GLU A 133 20.63 21.30 -2.94
N PRO A 134 21.40 21.38 -4.05
CA PRO A 134 21.31 20.43 -5.16
C PRO A 134 21.72 19.00 -4.80
N GLU A 135 22.66 18.84 -3.87
CA GLU A 135 23.10 17.50 -3.42
C GLU A 135 22.02 16.77 -2.62
N LEU A 136 21.29 17.49 -1.76
CA LEU A 136 20.19 16.92 -0.99
C LEU A 136 19.01 16.61 -1.91
N GLU A 137 18.65 17.54 -2.79
CA GLU A 137 17.61 17.33 -3.80
C GLU A 137 17.90 16.09 -4.65
N LYS A 138 19.14 15.96 -5.15
CA LYS A 138 19.56 14.78 -5.92
C LYS A 138 19.38 13.48 -5.14
N ARG A 139 19.79 13.45 -3.86
CA ARG A 139 19.62 12.26 -2.99
C ARG A 139 18.15 11.90 -2.81
N ILE A 140 17.28 12.89 -2.56
CA ILE A 140 15.84 12.65 -2.41
C ILE A 140 15.25 12.12 -3.72
N ARG A 141 15.61 12.72 -4.87
CA ARG A 141 15.13 12.25 -6.19
C ARG A 141 15.60 10.82 -6.49
N THR A 142 16.83 10.45 -6.12
CA THR A 142 17.32 9.07 -6.23
C THR A 142 16.53 8.12 -5.32
N ALA A 143 16.34 8.46 -4.05
CA ALA A 143 15.58 7.63 -3.10
C ALA A 143 14.12 7.44 -3.56
N LEU A 144 13.49 8.51 -4.08
CA LEU A 144 12.14 8.45 -4.65
C LEU A 144 12.07 7.47 -5.84
N ALA A 145 13.03 7.55 -6.76
CA ALA A 145 13.11 6.65 -7.91
C ALA A 145 13.35 5.18 -7.49
N GLU A 146 14.15 4.93 -6.45
CA GLU A 146 14.36 3.59 -5.91
C GLU A 146 13.07 2.99 -5.32
N VAL A 147 12.31 3.79 -4.56
CA VAL A 147 11.03 3.34 -3.98
C VAL A 147 9.99 3.06 -5.07
N GLU A 148 9.91 3.90 -6.11
CA GLU A 148 9.05 3.65 -7.26
C GLU A 148 9.46 2.39 -8.05
N ASN A 149 10.76 2.20 -8.25
CA ASN A 149 11.28 1.01 -8.92
C ASN A 149 10.96 -0.27 -8.14
N ALA A 150 11.05 -0.23 -6.81
CA ALA A 150 10.69 -1.36 -5.96
C ALA A 150 9.17 -1.65 -6.01
N ALA A 151 8.33 -0.61 -5.93
CA ALA A 151 6.87 -0.76 -6.03
C ALA A 151 6.44 -1.33 -7.39
N THR A 152 7.01 -0.81 -8.47
CA THR A 152 6.74 -1.31 -9.84
C THR A 152 7.31 -2.70 -10.08
N LEU A 153 8.41 -3.09 -9.43
CA LEU A 153 8.93 -4.47 -9.50
C LEU A 153 7.96 -5.46 -8.83
N GLY A 154 7.49 -5.15 -7.62
CA GLY A 154 6.51 -6.00 -6.91
C GLY A 154 5.21 -6.16 -7.70
N GLU A 155 4.72 -5.08 -8.32
CA GLU A 155 3.55 -5.15 -9.19
C GLU A 155 3.79 -5.98 -10.46
N ARG A 156 4.94 -5.78 -11.13
CA ARG A 156 5.33 -6.57 -12.30
C ARG A 156 5.38 -8.06 -11.98
N GLU A 157 6.01 -8.44 -10.86
CA GLU A 157 6.07 -9.83 -10.43
C GLU A 157 4.69 -10.40 -10.11
N ARG A 158 3.83 -9.65 -9.42
CA ARG A 158 2.46 -10.08 -9.09
C ARG A 158 1.66 -10.36 -10.35
N LEU A 159 1.73 -9.46 -11.33
CA LEU A 159 1.02 -9.62 -12.61
C LEU A 159 1.62 -10.77 -13.45
N ALA A 160 2.95 -10.97 -13.43
CA ALA A 160 3.62 -12.02 -14.18
C ALA A 160 3.36 -13.44 -13.63
N LYS A 161 3.26 -13.56 -12.30
CA LYS A 161 2.96 -14.81 -11.58
C LYS A 161 1.46 -15.19 -11.62
N SER A 162 0.60 -14.27 -12.03
CA SER A 162 -0.83 -14.55 -12.22
C SER A 162 -1.04 -15.63 -13.29
N ASN A 163 -2.08 -16.46 -13.13
CA ASN A 163 -2.56 -17.36 -14.20
C ASN A 163 -3.62 -16.70 -15.10
N ARG A 164 -4.04 -15.48 -14.79
CA ARG A 164 -5.11 -14.76 -15.48
C ARG A 164 -4.58 -14.00 -16.71
N PRO A 165 -5.12 -14.23 -17.92
CA PRO A 165 -4.68 -13.54 -19.14
C PRO A 165 -4.86 -12.01 -19.08
N GLN A 166 -5.87 -11.50 -18.38
CA GLN A 166 -6.08 -10.05 -18.21
C GLN A 166 -4.91 -9.39 -17.48
N HIS A 167 -4.34 -10.06 -16.47
CA HIS A 167 -3.17 -9.55 -15.76
C HIS A 167 -1.93 -9.51 -16.64
N TRP A 168 -1.76 -10.48 -17.54
CA TRP A 168 -0.69 -10.47 -18.54
C TRP A 168 -0.86 -9.34 -19.56
N LYS A 169 -2.10 -9.10 -20.04
CA LYS A 169 -2.40 -7.95 -20.90
C LYS A 169 -2.09 -6.63 -20.21
N ALA A 170 -2.53 -6.46 -18.95
CA ALA A 170 -2.25 -5.27 -18.15
C ALA A 170 -0.74 -5.07 -17.90
N LEU A 171 0.01 -6.15 -17.66
CA LEU A 171 1.47 -6.11 -17.53
C LEU A 171 2.14 -5.62 -18.81
N ILE A 172 1.67 -6.09 -19.98
CA ILE A 172 2.21 -5.69 -21.29
C ILE A 172 1.89 -4.24 -21.58
N GLU A 173 0.67 -3.78 -21.27
CA GLU A 173 0.25 -2.40 -21.50
C GLU A 173 1.01 -1.43 -20.60
N ARG A 174 1.14 -1.75 -19.31
CA ARG A 174 1.75 -0.86 -18.32
C ARG A 174 3.28 -0.92 -18.29
N PHE A 175 3.87 -2.06 -18.64
CA PHE A 175 5.33 -2.28 -18.59
C PHE A 175 5.87 -2.95 -19.86
N PRO A 176 5.66 -2.37 -21.06
CA PRO A 176 5.85 -3.04 -22.35
C PRO A 176 7.28 -3.52 -22.64
N GLN A 177 8.27 -2.90 -21.99
CA GLN A 177 9.70 -3.20 -22.16
C GLN A 177 10.26 -4.17 -21.12
N SER A 178 9.46 -4.56 -20.11
CA SER A 178 9.93 -5.48 -19.06
C SER A 178 10.10 -6.90 -19.59
N ASP A 179 11.04 -7.66 -19.02
CA ASP A 179 11.22 -9.07 -19.37
C ASP A 179 9.98 -9.90 -18.99
N GLN A 180 9.31 -9.53 -17.90
CA GLN A 180 8.03 -10.11 -17.50
C GLN A 180 6.94 -9.87 -18.57
N ALA A 181 6.91 -8.69 -19.22
CA ALA A 181 5.99 -8.43 -20.32
C ALA A 181 6.32 -9.26 -21.57
N LYS A 182 7.61 -9.53 -21.86
CA LYS A 182 8.01 -10.44 -22.94
C LYS A 182 7.55 -11.88 -22.66
N GLU A 183 7.72 -12.36 -21.44
CA GLU A 183 7.22 -13.67 -21.01
C GLU A 183 5.70 -13.74 -21.07
N ALA A 184 4.99 -12.70 -20.61
CA ALA A 184 3.54 -12.59 -20.71
C ALA A 184 3.04 -12.60 -22.16
N LYS A 185 3.75 -11.96 -23.10
CA LYS A 185 3.45 -12.07 -24.54
C LYS A 185 3.58 -13.51 -25.03
N ALA A 186 4.64 -14.21 -24.61
CA ALA A 186 4.83 -15.62 -24.96
C ALA A 186 3.73 -16.52 -24.37
N LYS A 187 3.32 -16.28 -23.12
CA LYS A 187 2.20 -16.96 -22.46
C LYS A 187 0.88 -16.71 -23.20
N LEU A 188 0.56 -15.45 -23.53
CA LEU A 188 -0.64 -15.11 -24.31
C LEU A 188 -0.64 -15.73 -25.70
N LYS A 189 0.53 -15.86 -26.36
CA LYS A 189 0.63 -16.53 -27.65
C LYS A 189 0.29 -18.02 -27.57
N ARG A 190 0.53 -18.68 -26.43
CA ARG A 190 0.10 -20.07 -26.20
C ARG A 190 -1.42 -20.20 -26.01
N LEU A 191 -2.11 -19.11 -25.69
CA LEU A 191 -3.58 -19.04 -25.60
C LEU A 191 -4.27 -18.79 -26.95
N GLU A 192 -3.62 -19.13 -28.07
CA GLU A 192 -4.20 -18.95 -29.41
C GLU A 192 -5.39 -19.87 -29.71
N SER A 193 -5.59 -20.91 -28.88
CA SER A 193 -6.67 -21.90 -28.99
C SER A 193 -7.13 -22.32 -27.60
N LEU A 194 -8.44 -22.50 -27.44
CA LEU A 194 -9.01 -23.00 -26.20
C LEU A 194 -8.56 -24.44 -25.94
N CYS A 195 -8.45 -25.25 -26.98
CA CYS A 195 -8.04 -26.64 -26.87
C CYS A 195 -6.57 -26.80 -26.45
N ASP A 196 -5.71 -25.89 -26.90
CA ASP A 196 -4.31 -25.84 -26.45
C ASP A 196 -4.20 -25.45 -24.95
N ASP A 197 -5.13 -24.63 -24.44
CA ASP A 197 -5.19 -24.22 -23.02
C ASP A 197 -6.15 -25.07 -22.15
N LEU A 198 -6.80 -26.08 -22.74
CA LEU A 198 -7.74 -26.95 -22.05
C LEU A 198 -7.12 -27.63 -20.81
N PRO A 199 -5.86 -28.12 -20.84
CA PRO A 199 -5.23 -28.68 -19.64
C PRO A 199 -5.21 -27.69 -18.47
N ARG A 200 -4.97 -26.39 -18.71
CA ARG A 200 -4.93 -25.38 -17.65
C ARG A 200 -6.29 -25.24 -16.97
N PHE A 201 -7.34 -25.01 -17.76
CA PHE A 201 -8.69 -24.84 -17.21
C PHE A 201 -9.23 -26.13 -16.59
N GLY A 202 -8.95 -27.27 -17.21
CA GLY A 202 -9.35 -28.59 -16.73
C GLY A 202 -8.64 -28.98 -15.43
N ASP A 203 -7.35 -28.71 -15.31
CA ASP A 203 -6.56 -28.98 -14.10
C ASP A 203 -6.93 -28.04 -12.95
N GLU A 204 -7.20 -26.76 -13.23
CA GLU A 204 -7.70 -25.82 -12.21
C GLU A 204 -9.08 -26.25 -11.69
N ALA A 205 -10.00 -26.67 -12.58
CA ALA A 205 -11.29 -27.22 -12.18
C ALA A 205 -11.12 -28.49 -11.32
N ARG A 206 -10.27 -29.43 -11.75
CA ARG A 206 -9.93 -30.69 -11.03
C ARG A 206 -9.26 -30.44 -9.68
N ALA A 207 -8.39 -29.44 -9.59
CA ALA A 207 -7.75 -29.08 -8.33
C ALA A 207 -8.78 -28.54 -7.34
N GLU A 208 -9.69 -27.67 -7.80
CA GLU A 208 -10.77 -27.16 -6.97
C GLU A 208 -11.74 -28.29 -6.55
N PHE A 209 -12.05 -29.24 -7.43
CA PHE A 209 -12.81 -30.45 -7.07
C PHE A 209 -12.18 -31.23 -5.92
N LYS A 210 -10.88 -31.51 -6.02
CA LYS A 210 -10.17 -32.24 -4.95
C LYS A 210 -10.21 -31.46 -3.65
N ARG A 211 -10.08 -30.15 -3.69
CA ARG A 211 -10.21 -29.30 -2.49
C ARG A 211 -11.60 -29.37 -1.89
N GLN A 212 -12.66 -29.26 -2.70
CA GLN A 212 -14.04 -29.37 -2.21
C GLN A 212 -14.31 -30.72 -1.54
N GLN A 213 -13.83 -31.83 -2.11
CA GLN A 213 -14.04 -33.16 -1.52
C GLN A 213 -13.22 -33.41 -0.25
N THR A 214 -12.02 -32.82 -0.15
CA THR A 214 -11.08 -33.16 0.93
C THR A 214 -11.07 -32.11 2.03
N ASP A 215 -10.84 -30.84 1.66
CA ASP A 215 -10.64 -29.75 2.60
C ASP A 215 -11.99 -29.26 3.15
N PHE A 216 -12.96 -28.98 2.27
CA PHE A 216 -14.29 -28.57 2.70
C PHE A 216 -14.98 -29.65 3.53
N LYS A 217 -14.88 -30.92 3.12
CA LYS A 217 -15.42 -32.03 3.91
C LYS A 217 -14.80 -32.09 5.30
N LYS A 218 -13.48 -31.95 5.41
CA LYS A 218 -12.78 -31.94 6.70
C LYS A 218 -13.20 -30.75 7.57
N ASP A 219 -13.33 -29.57 6.98
CA ASP A 219 -13.74 -28.37 7.69
C ASP A 219 -15.21 -28.45 8.13
N ILE A 220 -16.07 -29.08 7.33
CA ILE A 220 -17.45 -29.40 7.68
C ILE A 220 -17.49 -30.42 8.82
N ASP A 221 -16.76 -31.53 8.73
CA ASP A 221 -16.69 -32.54 9.78
C ASP A 221 -16.20 -31.94 11.11
N LYS A 222 -15.23 -31.02 11.04
CA LYS A 222 -14.75 -30.24 12.19
C LYS A 222 -15.84 -29.34 12.76
N ALA A 223 -16.56 -28.58 11.93
CA ALA A 223 -17.64 -27.72 12.38
C ALA A 223 -18.79 -28.52 13.02
N LEU A 224 -19.15 -29.68 12.45
CA LEU A 224 -20.17 -30.58 12.98
C LEU A 224 -19.75 -31.24 14.30
N ALA A 225 -18.46 -31.54 14.48
CA ALA A 225 -17.92 -32.15 15.69
C ALA A 225 -17.68 -31.15 16.84
N GLU A 226 -17.55 -29.86 16.54
CA GLU A 226 -17.28 -28.81 17.53
C GLU A 226 -18.45 -28.67 18.51
N LYS A 227 -18.19 -28.77 19.81
CA LYS A 227 -19.23 -28.73 20.86
C LYS A 227 -19.39 -27.34 21.49
N VAL A 228 -18.43 -26.44 21.28
CA VAL A 228 -18.48 -25.06 21.76
C VAL A 228 -19.25 -24.21 20.76
N GLU A 229 -20.38 -23.66 21.21
CA GLU A 229 -21.35 -22.98 20.35
C GLU A 229 -20.75 -21.81 19.55
N GLY A 230 -20.05 -20.89 20.21
CA GLY A 230 -19.43 -19.74 19.55
C GLY A 230 -18.37 -20.14 18.52
N LEU A 231 -17.54 -21.15 18.84
CA LEU A 231 -16.53 -21.65 17.91
C LEU A 231 -17.17 -22.35 16.71
N ARG A 232 -18.28 -23.06 16.91
CA ARG A 232 -19.04 -23.70 15.83
C ARG A 232 -19.61 -22.65 14.87
N VAL A 233 -20.22 -21.57 15.38
CA VAL A 233 -20.74 -20.47 14.56
C VAL A 233 -19.64 -19.81 13.75
N ASP A 234 -18.50 -19.48 14.38
CA ASP A 234 -17.35 -18.89 13.69
C ASP A 234 -16.82 -19.78 12.55
N LEU A 235 -16.81 -21.11 12.76
CA LEU A 235 -16.42 -22.09 11.74
C LEU A 235 -17.41 -22.14 10.59
N LEU A 236 -18.73 -22.12 10.87
CA LEU A 236 -19.79 -22.14 9.85
C LEU A 236 -19.78 -20.87 8.99
N GLU A 237 -19.62 -19.69 9.60
CA GLU A 237 -19.45 -18.45 8.85
C GLU A 237 -18.15 -18.44 8.04
N GLY A 238 -17.07 -18.97 8.61
CA GLY A 238 -15.79 -19.15 7.91
C GLY A 238 -15.94 -20.00 6.65
N LEU A 239 -16.69 -21.10 6.74
CA LEU A 239 -17.06 -21.97 5.63
C LEU A 239 -17.90 -21.23 4.58
N GLY A 240 -18.94 -20.49 4.99
CA GLY A 240 -19.77 -19.70 4.07
C GLY A 240 -18.95 -18.66 3.30
N ARG A 241 -18.10 -17.89 4.00
CA ARG A 241 -17.18 -16.91 3.36
C ARG A 241 -16.15 -17.57 2.44
N ALA A 242 -15.67 -18.77 2.79
CA ALA A 242 -14.78 -19.53 1.92
C ALA A 242 -15.52 -20.00 0.65
N ALA A 243 -16.73 -20.53 0.79
CA ALA A 243 -17.57 -20.98 -0.32
C ALA A 243 -17.90 -19.83 -1.29
N ALA A 244 -18.33 -18.68 -0.78
CA ALA A 244 -18.64 -17.50 -1.60
C ALA A 244 -17.43 -17.01 -2.41
N ARG A 245 -16.25 -16.95 -1.77
CA ARG A 245 -15.00 -16.57 -2.45
C ARG A 245 -14.67 -17.53 -3.58
N ARG A 246 -14.80 -18.84 -3.34
CA ARG A 246 -14.52 -19.87 -4.35
C ARG A 246 -15.53 -19.88 -5.49
N ALA A 247 -16.82 -19.68 -5.20
CA ALA A 247 -17.84 -19.49 -6.22
C ALA A 247 -17.48 -18.33 -7.16
N SER A 248 -17.07 -17.19 -6.59
CA SER A 248 -16.61 -16.05 -7.39
C SER A 248 -15.38 -16.35 -8.24
N GLU A 249 -14.39 -17.09 -7.72
CA GLU A 249 -13.19 -17.50 -8.46
C GLU A 249 -13.53 -18.41 -9.66
N LEU A 250 -14.41 -19.39 -9.47
CA LEU A 250 -14.87 -20.29 -10.53
C LEU A 250 -15.72 -19.57 -11.58
N LYS A 251 -16.59 -18.65 -11.15
CA LYS A 251 -17.37 -17.80 -12.06
C LYS A 251 -16.47 -16.92 -12.91
N GLU A 252 -15.39 -16.39 -12.32
CA GLU A 252 -14.37 -15.64 -13.06
C GLU A 252 -13.63 -16.54 -14.07
N LEU A 253 -13.28 -17.77 -13.67
CA LEU A 253 -12.64 -18.74 -14.57
C LEU A 253 -13.57 -19.11 -15.73
N ALA A 254 -14.87 -19.27 -15.47
CA ALA A 254 -15.88 -19.49 -16.52
C ALA A 254 -15.99 -18.29 -17.48
N GLY A 255 -15.83 -17.06 -16.96
CA GLY A 255 -15.72 -15.84 -17.78
C GLY A 255 -14.47 -15.87 -18.67
N GLN A 256 -13.31 -16.28 -18.13
CA GLN A 256 -12.08 -16.44 -18.91
C GLN A 256 -12.23 -17.46 -20.05
N VAL A 257 -12.93 -18.57 -19.80
CA VAL A 257 -13.24 -19.56 -20.85
C VAL A 257 -14.13 -18.94 -21.92
N ALA A 258 -15.15 -18.16 -21.53
CA ALA A 258 -16.07 -17.49 -22.45
C ALA A 258 -15.36 -16.44 -23.33
N ASP A 259 -14.40 -15.73 -22.77
CA ASP A 259 -13.61 -14.69 -23.46
C ASP A 259 -12.40 -15.26 -24.23
N HIS A 260 -12.19 -16.58 -24.18
CA HIS A 260 -11.07 -17.22 -24.85
C HIS A 260 -11.21 -17.13 -26.37
N ARG A 261 -10.09 -16.91 -27.06
CA ARG A 261 -10.07 -16.97 -28.52
C ARG A 261 -10.32 -18.40 -28.96
N LEU A 262 -11.28 -18.58 -29.86
CA LEU A 262 -11.62 -19.89 -30.42
C LEU A 262 -11.01 -20.05 -31.82
N LYS A 263 -10.43 -21.22 -32.08
CA LYS A 263 -10.25 -21.73 -33.44
C LYS A 263 -11.58 -22.34 -33.93
N PRO A 264 -11.79 -22.46 -35.27
CA PRO A 264 -12.96 -23.15 -35.79
C PRO A 264 -13.12 -24.55 -35.20
N GLY A 265 -14.31 -24.87 -34.66
CA GLY A 265 -14.62 -26.16 -34.06
C GLY A 265 -14.49 -26.22 -32.53
N GLU A 266 -13.95 -25.19 -31.88
CA GLU A 266 -13.73 -25.16 -30.43
C GLU A 266 -14.96 -24.67 -29.63
N GLU A 267 -16.02 -24.22 -30.28
CA GLU A 267 -17.21 -23.64 -29.66
C GLU A 267 -17.88 -24.64 -28.68
N LYS A 268 -17.92 -25.92 -29.08
CA LYS A 268 -18.49 -26.98 -28.25
C LYS A 268 -17.66 -27.23 -27.00
N ALA A 269 -16.32 -27.26 -27.13
CA ALA A 269 -15.42 -27.41 -25.98
C ALA A 269 -15.58 -26.23 -25.00
N GLN A 270 -15.70 -25.00 -25.51
CA GLN A 270 -15.94 -23.80 -24.70
C GLN A 270 -17.23 -23.89 -23.89
N GLN A 271 -18.34 -24.27 -24.54
CA GLN A 271 -19.64 -24.38 -23.88
C GLN A 271 -19.63 -25.44 -22.78
N ILE A 272 -19.01 -26.60 -23.04
CA ILE A 272 -18.94 -27.71 -22.08
C ILE A 272 -18.07 -27.32 -20.88
N LEU A 273 -16.89 -26.77 -21.12
CA LEU A 273 -15.95 -26.36 -20.07
C LEU A 273 -16.53 -25.22 -19.22
N ARG A 274 -17.17 -24.24 -19.84
CA ARG A 274 -17.86 -23.16 -19.12
C ARG A 274 -19.00 -23.70 -18.25
N LYS A 275 -19.78 -24.66 -18.77
CA LYS A 275 -20.86 -25.30 -18.02
C LYS A 275 -20.33 -26.07 -16.80
N ALA A 276 -19.21 -26.78 -16.97
CA ALA A 276 -18.52 -27.46 -15.86
C ALA A 276 -18.17 -26.49 -14.73
N LEU A 277 -17.52 -25.37 -15.06
CA LEU A 277 -17.10 -24.36 -14.08
C LEU A 277 -18.28 -23.66 -13.41
N LEU A 278 -19.33 -23.32 -14.17
CA LEU A 278 -20.53 -22.69 -13.62
C LEU A 278 -21.30 -23.62 -12.68
N LEU A 279 -21.40 -24.92 -13.03
CA LEU A 279 -22.06 -25.89 -12.15
C LEU A 279 -21.37 -25.99 -10.78
N GLN A 280 -20.03 -25.95 -10.73
CA GLN A 280 -19.31 -25.90 -9.45
C GLN A 280 -19.49 -24.57 -8.71
N SER A 281 -19.45 -23.46 -9.45
CA SER A 281 -19.65 -22.13 -8.89
C SER A 281 -21.01 -22.02 -8.21
N ASP A 282 -22.07 -22.47 -8.89
CA ASP A 282 -23.44 -22.39 -8.40
C ASP A 282 -23.62 -23.26 -7.15
N SER A 283 -23.07 -24.47 -7.12
CA SER A 283 -23.08 -25.35 -5.93
C SER A 283 -22.42 -24.72 -4.70
N LEU A 284 -21.31 -24.00 -4.88
CA LEU A 284 -20.64 -23.28 -3.79
C LEU A 284 -21.38 -22.00 -3.37
N ALA A 285 -22.00 -21.30 -4.33
CA ALA A 285 -22.83 -20.14 -4.03
C ALA A 285 -24.06 -20.55 -3.21
N ASP A 286 -24.74 -21.64 -3.60
CA ASP A 286 -25.87 -22.20 -2.86
C ASP A 286 -25.48 -22.59 -1.43
N LEU A 287 -24.29 -23.17 -1.24
CA LEU A 287 -23.75 -23.46 0.09
C LEU A 287 -23.52 -22.18 0.91
N ALA A 288 -22.92 -21.17 0.31
CA ALA A 288 -22.64 -19.89 0.99
C ALA A 288 -23.94 -19.20 1.43
N ASP A 289 -24.89 -19.07 0.51
CA ASP A 289 -26.20 -18.46 0.75
C ASP A 289 -26.97 -19.21 1.85
N ALA A 290 -26.91 -20.54 1.86
CA ALA A 290 -27.60 -21.34 2.86
C ALA A 290 -26.97 -21.20 4.26
N LEU A 291 -25.64 -21.08 4.35
CA LEU A 291 -24.95 -20.84 5.63
C LEU A 291 -25.10 -19.40 6.15
N GLU A 292 -25.35 -18.43 5.26
CA GLU A 292 -25.61 -17.03 5.62
C GLU A 292 -27.06 -16.80 6.06
N ARG A 293 -28.05 -17.36 5.35
CA ARG A 293 -29.48 -17.18 5.67
C ARG A 293 -29.87 -17.75 7.02
N ASP A 294 -29.41 -18.96 7.33
CA ASP A 294 -29.83 -19.61 8.56
C ASP A 294 -29.26 -18.87 9.81
N ALA A 295 -28.17 -18.07 9.67
CA ALA A 295 -27.52 -17.35 10.76
C ALA A 295 -28.40 -16.24 11.35
N ILE A 296 -29.39 -15.80 10.58
CA ILE A 296 -30.23 -14.63 10.88
C ILE A 296 -31.48 -15.01 11.70
N GLU A 297 -31.92 -16.27 11.70
CA GLU A 297 -33.29 -16.61 12.14
C GLU A 297 -33.44 -17.10 13.61
N ASN A 298 -32.45 -17.78 14.22
CA ASN A 298 -32.36 -18.11 15.67
C ASN A 298 -31.09 -18.97 15.90
N LEU A 299 -30.33 -18.86 17.00
CA LEU A 299 -29.10 -19.65 17.21
C LEU A 299 -29.32 -21.18 17.22
N ASP A 300 -30.39 -21.65 17.89
CA ASP A 300 -30.72 -23.09 17.96
C ASP A 300 -31.37 -23.65 16.68
N SER A 301 -32.06 -22.80 15.90
CA SER A 301 -32.60 -23.19 14.58
C SER A 301 -31.51 -23.11 13.52
N TYR A 302 -30.59 -22.15 13.65
CA TYR A 302 -29.44 -21.95 12.78
C TYR A 302 -28.58 -23.20 12.73
N GLN A 303 -28.25 -23.76 13.90
CA GLN A 303 -27.40 -24.94 13.97
C GLN A 303 -28.02 -26.14 13.26
N ARG A 304 -29.30 -26.44 13.52
CA ARG A 304 -29.98 -27.58 12.86
C ARG A 304 -30.18 -27.33 11.36
N GLY A 305 -30.45 -26.09 10.96
CA GLY A 305 -30.52 -25.67 9.57
C GLY A 305 -29.20 -25.89 8.84
N ALA A 306 -28.12 -25.31 9.38
CA ALA A 306 -26.76 -25.43 8.86
C ALA A 306 -26.29 -26.89 8.80
N GLU A 307 -26.49 -27.71 9.84
CA GLU A 307 -26.15 -29.14 9.79
C GLU A 307 -26.91 -29.88 8.68
N GLY A 308 -28.19 -29.56 8.48
CA GLY A 308 -29.02 -30.13 7.41
C GLY A 308 -28.55 -29.71 6.02
N VAL A 309 -28.20 -28.44 5.85
CA VAL A 309 -27.60 -27.90 4.62
C VAL A 309 -26.29 -28.60 4.30
N LEU A 310 -25.38 -28.68 5.27
CA LEU A 310 -24.06 -29.30 5.08
C LEU A 310 -24.16 -30.78 4.71
N LYS A 311 -25.04 -31.55 5.35
CA LYS A 311 -25.29 -32.96 5.00
C LYS A 311 -25.87 -33.13 3.61
N ARG A 312 -26.82 -32.27 3.21
CA ARG A 312 -27.40 -32.29 1.86
C ARG A 312 -26.36 -31.94 0.80
N TRP A 313 -25.55 -30.92 1.05
CA TRP A 313 -24.49 -30.50 0.14
C TRP A 313 -23.41 -31.60 0.01
N LEU A 314 -22.95 -32.19 1.11
CA LEU A 314 -22.02 -33.33 1.07
C LEU A 314 -22.59 -34.55 0.32
N GLY A 315 -23.89 -34.81 0.42
CA GLY A 315 -24.55 -35.86 -0.36
C GLY A 315 -24.75 -35.51 -1.84
N GLY A 316 -24.79 -34.21 -2.17
CA GLY A 316 -24.93 -33.69 -3.54
C GLY A 316 -23.61 -33.64 -4.29
N ILE A 317 -22.52 -33.25 -3.60
CA ILE A 317 -21.25 -32.92 -4.24
C ILE A 317 -20.60 -34.11 -4.95
N GLU A 318 -20.80 -35.35 -4.48
CA GLU A 318 -20.29 -36.53 -5.19
C GLU A 318 -20.95 -36.71 -6.57
N ARG A 319 -22.25 -36.41 -6.69
CA ARG A 319 -22.97 -36.49 -7.98
C ARG A 319 -22.60 -35.35 -8.91
N GLU A 320 -22.46 -34.15 -8.37
CA GLU A 320 -21.99 -32.98 -9.13
C GLU A 320 -20.56 -33.20 -9.60
N THR A 321 -19.69 -33.77 -8.77
CA THR A 321 -18.30 -34.10 -9.15
C THR A 321 -18.29 -35.04 -10.35
N LYS A 322 -19.04 -36.15 -10.30
CA LYS A 322 -19.14 -37.08 -11.44
C LYS A 322 -19.67 -36.40 -12.71
N SER A 323 -20.63 -35.49 -12.53
CA SER A 323 -21.22 -34.75 -13.65
C SER A 323 -20.18 -33.82 -14.29
N VAL A 324 -19.37 -33.15 -13.49
CA VAL A 324 -18.34 -32.27 -14.04
C VAL A 324 -17.12 -33.02 -14.56
N GLU A 325 -16.67 -34.09 -13.92
CA GLU A 325 -15.62 -34.96 -14.50
C GLU A 325 -16.01 -35.43 -15.90
N LYS A 326 -17.27 -35.84 -16.07
CA LYS A 326 -17.82 -36.18 -17.38
C LYS A 326 -17.77 -34.99 -18.34
N LEU A 327 -18.19 -33.80 -17.93
CA LEU A 327 -18.11 -32.60 -18.78
C LEU A 327 -16.66 -32.26 -19.14
N LEU A 328 -15.70 -32.41 -18.23
CA LEU A 328 -14.29 -32.17 -18.53
C LEU A 328 -13.75 -33.19 -19.56
N GLU A 329 -14.11 -34.47 -19.45
CA GLU A 329 -13.75 -35.46 -20.49
C GLU A 329 -14.45 -35.17 -21.82
N ASP A 330 -15.74 -34.81 -21.81
CA ASP A 330 -16.49 -34.44 -23.02
C ASP A 330 -15.85 -33.21 -23.71
N SER A 331 -15.34 -32.24 -22.94
CA SER A 331 -14.63 -31.07 -23.49
C SER A 331 -13.30 -31.44 -24.15
N LYS A 332 -12.61 -32.45 -23.60
CA LYS A 332 -11.37 -32.99 -24.18
C LYS A 332 -11.66 -33.73 -25.48
N THR A 333 -12.73 -34.52 -25.53
CA THR A 333 -13.18 -35.17 -26.76
C THR A 333 -13.59 -34.14 -27.82
N ALA A 334 -14.25 -33.05 -27.43
CA ALA A 334 -14.60 -31.97 -28.35
C ALA A 334 -13.39 -31.23 -28.92
N CYS A 335 -12.22 -31.34 -28.27
CA CYS A 335 -10.95 -30.79 -28.74
C CYS A 335 -10.09 -31.78 -29.54
N ALA A 336 -10.52 -33.04 -29.68
CA ALA A 336 -9.82 -33.98 -30.53
C ALA A 336 -10.04 -33.61 -32.02
N PRO A 337 -8.99 -33.65 -32.87
CA PRO A 337 -9.19 -33.48 -34.30
C PRO A 337 -10.18 -34.54 -34.78
N GLU A 338 -11.19 -34.13 -35.56
CA GLU A 338 -12.01 -35.11 -36.30
C GLU A 338 -11.04 -35.88 -37.19
N ASP A 339 -10.79 -37.15 -36.86
CA ASP A 339 -10.02 -38.04 -37.72
C ASP A 339 -10.60 -37.94 -39.13
N SER A 340 -9.73 -37.61 -40.06
CA SER A 340 -9.96 -37.60 -41.50
C SER A 340 -10.94 -38.70 -41.89
N SER A 341 -12.10 -38.31 -42.43
CA SER A 341 -12.96 -39.21 -43.18
C SER A 341 -12.11 -40.12 -44.06
N PRO A 342 -12.28 -41.45 -44.03
CA PRO A 342 -11.59 -42.32 -44.97
C PRO A 342 -12.12 -41.99 -46.37
N THR A 343 -11.34 -41.23 -47.13
CA THR A 343 -11.56 -41.02 -48.54
C THR A 343 -11.46 -42.37 -49.25
N ASP A 344 -12.60 -42.80 -49.78
CA ASP A 344 -12.75 -43.65 -50.96
C ASP A 344 -11.85 -44.90 -51.06
N ALA A 345 -12.27 -45.98 -50.41
CA ALA A 345 -12.12 -47.30 -51.02
C ALA A 345 -13.29 -47.51 -52.00
N LYS A 346 -13.09 -47.14 -53.28
CA LYS A 346 -13.89 -47.69 -54.37
C LYS A 346 -13.14 -48.88 -54.99
N PRO A 347 -13.85 -49.98 -55.31
CA PRO A 347 -13.27 -51.20 -55.86
C PRO A 347 -12.64 -51.01 -57.24
#